data_AF-A0AAE0YWB6-F1
#
_entry.id   AF-A0AAE0YWB6-F1
#
_cell.length_a   1.000
_cell.length_b   1.000
_cell.length_c   1.000
_cell.angle_alpha   90.00
_cell.angle_beta   90.00
_cell.angle_gamma   90.00
#
_symmetry.space_group_name_H-M   'P 1'
#
loop_
_entity.id
_entity.type
_entity.pdbx_description
1 polymer ?
#
loop_
_entity_poly.entity_id
_entity_poly.type
_entity_poly.pdbx_seq_one_letter_code
_entity_poly.pdbx_strand_id
1 'polypeptide(L)'
;MEAGCGQTDIIIEDCVVFTDPYEEADEQLKLEREEEEEKQKKEAEEERKKKSKKKDESQGLTVYRQGIGKYINSAATKRAADSGPTEATEIKKKKDAAYKFGDFSSWSE
;
A
#
# COMPACT_ATOMS: atom_id res chain seq x y z
N MET A 1 -9.43 1.37 -67.54
CA MET A 1 -9.11 2.73 -67.05
C MET A 1 -10.42 3.31 -66.58
N GLU A 2 -10.65 3.24 -65.28
CA GLU A 2 -11.90 3.70 -64.67
C GLU A 2 -11.88 5.22 -64.61
N ALA A 3 -12.76 5.86 -65.38
CA ALA A 3 -12.88 7.30 -65.41
C ALA A 3 -13.74 7.75 -64.22
N GLY A 4 -13.11 7.95 -63.06
CA GLY A 4 -13.70 8.72 -61.98
C GLY A 4 -13.85 10.17 -62.43
N CYS A 5 -15.09 10.68 -62.44
CA CYS A 5 -15.39 12.06 -62.80
C CYS A 5 -14.64 13.05 -61.88
N GLY A 6 -14.34 14.24 -62.40
CA GLY A 6 -13.48 15.24 -61.79
C GLY A 6 -13.67 15.41 -60.29
N GLN A 7 -12.63 15.05 -59.53
CA GLN A 7 -12.64 15.05 -58.08
C GLN A 7 -12.35 16.46 -57.57
N THR A 8 -13.37 17.19 -57.15
CA THR A 8 -13.19 18.27 -56.17
C THR A 8 -13.17 17.64 -54.78
N ASP A 9 -12.19 18.03 -53.96
CA ASP A 9 -12.01 17.51 -52.61
C ASP A 9 -13.19 17.95 -51.71
N ILE A 10 -13.81 17.01 -51.01
CA ILE A 10 -14.92 17.27 -50.09
C ILE A 10 -14.37 17.14 -48.68
N ILE A 11 -14.24 18.27 -47.98
CA ILE A 11 -13.67 18.36 -46.65
C ILE A 11 -14.79 18.65 -45.66
N ILE A 12 -14.75 17.98 -44.51
CA ILE A 12 -15.66 18.28 -43.39
C ILE A 12 -15.16 19.56 -42.73
N GLU A 13 -15.95 20.64 -42.79
CA GLU A 13 -15.61 21.92 -42.16
C GLU A 13 -15.91 21.91 -40.66
N ASP A 14 -17.03 21.31 -40.25
CA ASP A 14 -17.48 21.25 -38.86
C ASP A 14 -18.39 20.03 -38.61
N CYS A 15 -18.50 19.61 -37.35
CA CYS A 15 -19.37 18.53 -36.92
C CYS A 15 -20.10 18.88 -35.62
N VAL A 16 -21.44 18.83 -35.66
CA VAL A 16 -22.30 19.12 -34.50
C VAL A 16 -23.04 17.85 -34.09
N VAL A 17 -22.89 17.47 -32.83
CA VAL A 17 -23.66 16.39 -32.21
C VAL A 17 -24.91 17.01 -31.58
N PHE A 18 -26.08 16.72 -32.14
CA PHE A 18 -27.35 17.30 -31.69
C PHE A 18 -27.90 16.63 -30.44
N THR A 19 -27.48 15.41 -30.15
CA THR A 19 -27.90 14.66 -28.97
C THR A 19 -26.79 13.68 -28.66
N ASP A 20 -26.15 13.87 -27.52
CA ASP A 20 -25.16 12.92 -27.03
C ASP A 20 -25.82 11.99 -25.99
N PRO A 21 -26.06 10.71 -26.31
CA PRO A 21 -26.64 9.77 -25.37
C PRO A 21 -25.66 9.36 -24.24
N TYR A 22 -24.39 9.79 -24.28
CA TYR A 22 -23.36 9.39 -23.33
C TYR A 22 -22.99 10.48 -22.32
N GLU A 23 -23.62 11.64 -22.36
CA GLU A 23 -23.29 12.77 -21.47
C GLU A 23 -23.35 12.37 -19.99
N GLU A 24 -24.39 11.64 -19.55
CA GLU A 24 -24.51 11.15 -18.17
C GLU A 24 -23.40 10.13 -17.80
N ALA A 25 -23.02 9.27 -18.74
CA ALA A 25 -21.97 8.28 -18.51
C ALA A 25 -20.59 8.95 -18.38
N ASP A 26 -20.32 9.97 -19.19
CA ASP A 26 -19.09 10.75 -19.12
C ASP A 26 -19.00 11.54 -17.82
N GLU A 27 -20.11 12.09 -17.34
CA GLU A 27 -20.18 12.75 -16.03
C GLU A 27 -19.83 11.79 -14.89
N GLN A 28 -20.39 10.57 -14.90
CA GLN A 28 -20.10 9.54 -13.90
C GLN A 28 -18.63 9.11 -13.93
N LEU A 29 -18.09 8.86 -15.12
CA LEU A 29 -16.68 8.49 -15.31
C LEU A 29 -15.72 9.60 -14.84
N LYS A 30 -16.07 10.86 -15.08
CA LYS A 30 -15.26 11.99 -14.64
C LYS A 30 -15.25 12.13 -13.13
N LEU A 31 -16.40 11.94 -12.48
CA LEU A 31 -16.50 11.95 -11.01
C LEU A 31 -15.68 10.82 -10.38
N GLU A 32 -15.82 9.59 -10.87
CA GLU A 32 -15.06 8.45 -10.35
C GLU A 32 -13.55 8.67 -10.53
N ARG A 33 -13.14 9.21 -11.67
CA ARG A 33 -11.73 9.52 -11.92
C ARG A 33 -11.19 10.58 -10.97
N GLU A 34 -11.95 11.64 -10.69
CA GLU A 34 -11.54 12.68 -9.76
C GLU A 34 -11.45 12.13 -8.32
N GLU A 35 -12.42 11.32 -7.89
CA GLU A 35 -12.40 10.66 -6.58
C GLU A 35 -11.22 9.70 -6.45
N GLU A 36 -10.92 8.90 -7.49
CA GLU A 36 -9.79 7.99 -7.47
C GLU A 36 -8.45 8.76 -7.43
N GLU A 37 -8.31 9.84 -8.18
CA GLU A 37 -7.14 10.70 -8.14
C GLU A 37 -6.96 11.37 -6.76
N GLU A 38 -8.04 11.80 -6.11
CA GLU A 38 -7.98 12.33 -4.75
C GLU A 38 -7.56 11.25 -3.74
N LYS A 39 -8.16 10.07 -3.82
CA LYS A 39 -7.83 8.94 -2.97
C LYS A 39 -6.38 8.52 -3.12
N GLN A 40 -5.87 8.43 -4.35
CA GLN A 40 -4.46 8.12 -4.61
C GLN A 40 -3.53 9.19 -4.04
N LYS A 41 -3.86 10.49 -4.16
CA LYS A 41 -3.07 11.57 -3.55
C LYS A 41 -3.05 11.45 -2.02
N LYS A 42 -4.20 11.17 -1.40
CA LYS A 42 -4.33 10.99 0.04
C LYS A 42 -3.56 9.77 0.55
N GLU A 43 -3.67 8.63 -0.14
CA GLU A 43 -2.89 7.43 0.16
C GLU A 43 -1.39 7.68 0.01
N ALA A 44 -0.96 8.37 -1.04
CA ALA A 44 0.45 8.74 -1.23
C ALA A 44 0.95 9.68 -0.12
N GLU A 45 0.13 10.63 0.35
CA GLU A 45 0.47 11.50 1.48
C GLU A 45 0.56 10.71 2.79
N GLU A 46 -0.40 9.83 3.06
CA GLU A 46 -0.38 8.95 4.21
C GLU A 46 0.84 8.01 4.20
N GLU A 47 1.17 7.44 3.04
CA GLU A 47 2.37 6.63 2.88
C GLU A 47 3.63 7.44 3.15
N ARG A 48 3.73 8.69 2.67
CA ARG A 48 4.86 9.57 2.96
C ARG A 48 4.97 9.85 4.45
N LYS A 49 3.85 10.11 5.14
CA LYS A 49 3.81 10.30 6.61
C LYS A 49 4.17 9.02 7.38
N LYS A 50 3.75 7.84 6.91
CA LYS A 50 4.12 6.54 7.49
C LYS A 50 5.61 6.24 7.26
N LYS A 51 6.15 6.56 6.08
CA LYS A 51 7.58 6.41 5.75
C LYS A 51 8.46 7.35 6.56
N SER A 52 8.04 8.59 6.83
CA SER A 52 8.79 9.52 7.70
C SER A 52 8.81 9.03 9.15
N LYS A 53 7.68 8.60 9.71
CA LYS A 53 7.62 8.02 11.07
C LYS A 53 8.47 6.75 11.20
N LYS A 54 8.41 5.85 10.21
CA LYS A 54 9.28 4.66 10.17
C LYS A 54 10.76 5.03 10.06
N LYS A 55 11.12 6.18 9.48
CA LYS A 55 12.52 6.63 9.39
C LYS A 55 13.07 7.07 10.75
N ASP A 56 12.23 7.66 11.60
CA ASP A 56 12.58 7.97 12.99
C ASP A 56 12.70 6.69 13.83
N GLU A 57 11.82 5.70 13.62
CA GLU A 57 11.95 4.37 14.26
C GLU A 57 13.05 3.50 13.63
N SER A 58 13.51 3.81 12.41
CA SER A 58 14.61 3.11 11.71
C SER A 58 15.97 3.73 11.99
N GLN A 59 16.10 4.62 12.96
CA GLN A 59 17.38 4.76 13.65
C GLN A 59 17.65 3.37 14.27
N GLY A 60 18.37 2.53 13.53
CA GLY A 60 18.42 1.08 13.73
C GLY A 60 18.74 0.68 15.17
N LEU A 61 18.42 -0.58 15.52
CA LEU A 61 18.60 -1.12 16.87
C LEU A 61 19.94 -0.66 17.47
N THR A 62 19.85 0.02 18.60
CA THR A 62 21.00 0.63 19.27
C THR A 62 22.02 -0.46 19.64
N VAL A 63 23.24 -0.29 19.13
CA VAL A 63 24.35 -1.22 19.36
C VAL A 63 25.10 -0.81 20.62
N TYR A 64 25.06 -1.65 21.65
CA TYR A 64 25.70 -1.38 22.95
C TYR A 64 27.10 -1.99 23.08
N ARG A 65 27.35 -3.14 22.41
CA ARG A 65 28.61 -3.92 22.48
C ARG A 65 28.86 -4.67 21.16
N GLN A 66 30.10 -5.11 20.92
CA GLN A 66 30.44 -6.01 19.81
C GLN A 66 30.29 -7.48 20.27
N GLY A 67 29.67 -8.34 19.45
CA GLY A 67 29.48 -9.78 19.76
C GLY A 67 28.10 -10.15 20.34
N ILE A 68 28.04 -11.24 21.12
CA ILE A 68 26.79 -11.70 21.77
C ILE A 68 26.32 -10.63 22.76
N GLY A 69 25.04 -10.28 22.74
CA GLY A 69 24.49 -9.19 23.56
C GLY A 69 24.59 -7.80 22.94
N LYS A 70 24.90 -7.70 21.63
CA LYS A 70 25.00 -6.45 20.85
C LYS A 70 23.88 -5.45 21.08
N TYR A 71 22.65 -5.92 21.33
CA TYR A 71 21.45 -5.09 21.47
C TYR A 71 20.89 -5.03 22.90
N ILE A 72 21.63 -5.51 23.91
CA ILE A 72 21.19 -5.52 25.31
C ILE A 72 21.85 -4.37 26.08
N ASN A 73 21.04 -3.52 26.71
CA ASN A 73 21.53 -2.42 27.54
C ASN A 73 21.86 -2.91 28.97
N SER A 74 23.13 -3.27 29.21
CA SER A 74 23.58 -3.73 30.53
C SER A 74 23.47 -2.66 31.64
N ALA A 75 23.47 -1.36 31.28
CA ALA A 75 23.34 -0.27 32.24
C ALA A 75 21.89 -0.04 32.70
N ALA A 76 20.90 -0.44 31.91
CA ALA A 76 19.50 -0.45 32.32
C ALA A 76 19.24 -1.56 33.36
N THR A 77 19.83 -2.74 33.19
CA THR A 77 19.72 -3.85 34.14
C THR A 77 20.39 -3.55 35.49
N LYS A 78 21.52 -2.83 35.53
CA LYS A 78 22.17 -2.45 36.80
C LYS A 78 21.33 -1.52 37.68
N ARG A 79 20.38 -0.77 37.12
CA ARG A 79 19.47 0.08 37.90
C ARG A 79 18.27 -0.70 38.46
N ALA A 80 17.96 -1.87 37.91
CA ALA A 80 16.88 -2.74 38.40
C ALA A 80 17.36 -3.80 39.41
N ALA A 81 18.69 -3.96 39.57
CA ALA A 81 19.30 -5.02 40.38
C ALA A 81 19.76 -4.55 41.78
N ASP A 82 19.14 -3.51 42.33
CA ASP A 82 19.25 -3.17 43.77
C ASP A 82 18.06 -3.75 44.55
N SER A 83 17.65 -4.98 44.22
CA SER A 83 16.69 -5.75 45.01
C SER A 83 16.92 -7.25 44.84
N GLY A 84 17.87 -7.79 45.61
CA GLY A 84 17.90 -9.17 46.13
C GLY A 84 17.94 -10.37 45.15
N PRO A 85 18.64 -11.47 45.48
CA PRO A 85 18.65 -12.69 44.68
C PRO A 85 17.36 -13.49 44.91
N THR A 86 16.54 -13.69 43.88
CA THR A 86 15.49 -14.72 43.88
C THR A 86 15.45 -15.47 42.56
N GLU A 87 15.48 -16.80 42.68
CA GLU A 87 15.27 -17.82 41.64
C GLU A 87 13.92 -17.68 40.89
N ALA A 88 13.77 -18.52 39.85
CA ALA A 88 12.54 -18.90 39.11
C ALA A 88 12.11 -17.94 37.97
N THR A 89 11.65 -18.35 36.79
CA THR A 89 11.26 -19.65 36.19
C THR A 89 11.06 -19.44 34.68
N GLU A 90 11.30 -20.47 33.86
CA GLU A 90 11.04 -20.48 32.41
C GLU A 90 9.52 -20.43 32.11
N ILE A 91 9.06 -19.44 31.32
CA ILE A 91 7.66 -19.38 30.84
C ILE A 91 7.60 -19.82 29.36
N LYS A 92 7.22 -21.07 29.13
CA LYS A 92 6.90 -21.63 27.80
C LYS A 92 5.56 -21.08 27.31
N LYS A 93 5.55 -20.28 26.24
CA LYS A 93 4.33 -19.83 25.55
C LYS A 93 3.89 -20.88 24.51
N LYS A 94 2.65 -21.38 24.63
CA LYS A 94 2.03 -22.30 23.67
C LYS A 94 1.62 -21.54 22.39
N LYS A 95 1.86 -22.13 21.22
CA LYS A 95 1.33 -21.67 19.92
C LYS A 95 0.04 -22.42 19.62
N ASP A 96 -1.07 -21.71 19.50
CA ASP A 96 -2.30 -22.26 18.94
C ASP A 96 -2.10 -22.49 17.43
N ALA A 97 -1.88 -23.74 17.05
CA ALA A 97 -1.84 -24.19 15.66
C ALA A 97 -3.27 -24.41 15.16
N ALA A 98 -3.99 -23.33 14.91
CA ALA A 98 -5.35 -23.38 14.34
C ALA A 98 -5.48 -22.64 13.00
N TYR A 99 -4.36 -22.33 12.32
CA TYR A 99 -4.42 -21.80 10.96
C TYR A 99 -4.25 -22.94 9.95
N LYS A 100 -5.36 -23.55 9.54
CA LYS A 100 -5.43 -24.51 8.43
C LYS A 100 -5.86 -23.76 7.18
N PHE A 101 -4.89 -23.47 6.31
CA PHE A 101 -5.12 -22.99 4.95
C PHE A 101 -5.74 -24.14 4.13
N GLY A 102 -6.92 -23.92 3.55
CA GLY A 102 -7.69 -24.93 2.80
C GLY A 102 -7.33 -24.99 1.32
N ASP A 103 -7.67 -26.11 0.68
CA ASP A 103 -7.36 -26.44 -0.71
C ASP A 103 -8.35 -25.81 -1.71
N PHE A 104 -7.87 -25.39 -2.89
CA PHE A 104 -8.57 -24.51 -3.86
C PHE A 104 -9.50 -25.25 -4.83
N SER A 105 -9.75 -26.54 -4.60
CA SER A 105 -10.47 -27.42 -5.52
C SER A 105 -11.96 -27.09 -5.71
N SER A 106 -12.52 -26.09 -5.02
CA SER A 106 -13.92 -25.67 -5.14
C SER A 106 -14.17 -24.51 -6.11
N TRP A 107 -13.17 -24.07 -6.89
CA TRP A 107 -13.33 -22.94 -7.84
C TRP A 107 -13.49 -23.38 -9.30
N SER A 108 -13.48 -24.69 -9.57
CA SER A 108 -13.36 -25.24 -10.92
C SER A 108 -14.55 -26.10 -11.35
N GLU A 109 -15.77 -25.81 -10.89
CA GLU A 109 -17.01 -26.45 -11.42
C GLU A 109 -17.83 -25.47 -12.26
#